data_AF-A0A9W7J7P3-F1
#
_entry.id   AF-A0A9W7J7P3-F1
#
_cell.length_a   1.000
_cell.length_b   1.000
_cell.length_c   1.000
_cell.angle_alpha   90.00
_cell.angle_beta   90.00
_cell.angle_gamma   90.00
#
_symmetry.space_group_name_H-M   'P 1'
#
loop_
_entity.id
_entity.type
_entity.pdbx_description
1 polymer ?
#
loop_
_entity_poly.entity_id
_entity_poly.type
_entity_poly.pdbx_seq_one_letter_code
_entity_poly.pdbx_strand_id
1 'polypeptide(L)'
;MAKIPVIDFSKQDLLQPDSPEWTSVRVHVRKALEDYGCFEASFDRVLELRRAVFGAMEELLDLPLQTKKLCVSENLFRKDHEEYKYM
;
A
#
# COMPACT_ATOMS: atom_id res chain seq x y z
N MET A 1 0.48 5.54 23.41
CA MET A 1 0.77 5.04 22.06
C MET A 1 1.47 6.14 21.29
N ALA A 2 2.56 5.83 20.59
CA ALA A 2 3.21 6.78 19.71
C ALA A 2 2.36 6.95 18.43
N LYS A 3 2.26 8.18 17.92
CA LYS A 3 1.58 8.46 16.65
C LYS A 3 2.51 8.05 15.51
N ILE A 4 2.04 7.22 14.59
CA ILE A 4 2.81 6.82 13.40
C ILE A 4 3.01 8.06 12.50
N PRO A 5 4.19 8.24 11.89
CA PRO A 5 4.43 9.32 10.95
C PRO A 5 3.47 9.27 9.75
N VAL A 6 2.94 10.42 9.36
CA VAL A 6 2.20 10.59 8.11
C VAL A 6 3.11 11.30 7.12
N ILE A 7 3.26 10.73 5.91
CA ILE A 7 4.09 11.28 4.84
C ILE A 7 3.18 11.63 3.66
N ASP A 8 3.29 12.87 3.19
CA ASP A 8 2.48 13.40 2.12
C ASP A 8 3.10 13.15 0.74
N PHE A 9 2.35 12.42 -0.09
CA PHE A 9 2.70 12.07 -1.47
C PHE A 9 1.80 12.77 -2.51
N SER A 10 1.00 13.76 -2.11
CA SER A 10 0.12 14.51 -3.01
C SER A 10 0.87 15.40 -4.01
N LYS A 11 2.09 15.85 -3.66
CA LYS A 11 2.87 16.81 -4.45
C LYS A 11 3.37 16.20 -5.76
N GLN A 12 3.05 16.86 -6.87
CA GLN A 12 3.42 16.39 -8.21
C GLN A 12 4.94 16.41 -8.46
N ASP A 13 5.66 17.32 -7.81
CA ASP A 13 7.13 17.43 -7.92
C ASP A 13 7.88 16.24 -7.29
N LEU A 14 7.18 15.39 -6.51
CA LEU A 14 7.70 14.11 -6.05
C LEU A 14 7.85 13.08 -7.18
N LEU A 15 7.18 13.28 -8.31
CA LEU A 15 7.30 12.39 -9.46
C LEU A 15 8.59 12.64 -10.26
N GLN A 16 9.31 13.73 -9.95
CA GLN A 16 10.60 14.06 -10.56
C GLN A 16 11.72 13.51 -9.69
N PRO A 17 12.50 12.54 -10.20
CA PRO A 17 13.72 12.12 -9.53
C PRO A 17 14.62 13.31 -9.24
N ASP A 18 15.25 13.30 -8.06
CA ASP A 18 16.23 14.28 -7.61
C ASP A 18 15.71 15.71 -7.38
N SER A 19 14.40 15.94 -7.42
CA SER A 19 13.83 17.19 -6.91
C SER A 19 14.12 17.36 -5.40
N PRO A 20 14.20 18.59 -4.89
CA PRO A 20 14.32 18.84 -3.45
C PRO A 20 13.21 18.15 -2.64
N GLU A 21 11.99 18.15 -3.16
CA GLU A 21 10.83 17.50 -2.58
C GLU A 21 11.01 15.98 -2.52
N TRP A 22 11.47 15.36 -3.62
CA TRP A 22 11.75 13.92 -3.69
C TRP A 22 12.82 13.52 -2.67
N THR A 23 13.91 14.27 -2.61
CA THR A 23 15.01 14.03 -1.67
C THR A 23 14.54 14.14 -0.23
N SER A 24 13.73 15.15 0.09
CA SER A 24 13.14 15.36 1.40
C SER A 24 12.22 14.20 1.81
N VAL A 25 11.30 13.78 0.93
CA VAL A 25 10.40 12.66 1.22
C VAL A 25 11.15 11.35 1.43
N ARG A 26 12.21 11.08 0.65
CA ARG A 26 13.05 9.88 0.85
C ARG A 26 13.69 9.83 2.23
N VAL A 27 14.16 10.97 2.75
CA VAL A 27 14.72 11.05 4.10
C VAL A 27 13.66 10.73 5.15
N HIS A 28 12.45 11.29 5.00
CA HIS A 28 11.34 11.00 5.91
C HIS A 28 10.89 9.54 5.87
N VAL A 29 10.79 8.95 4.68
CA VAL A 29 10.44 7.52 4.50
C VAL A 29 11.46 6.62 5.18
N ARG A 30 12.76 6.86 4.93
CA ARG A 30 13.82 6.06 5.57
C ARG A 30 13.72 6.14 7.09
N LYS A 31 13.65 7.36 7.63
CA LYS A 31 13.57 7.58 9.07
C LYS A 31 12.35 6.91 9.71
N ALA A 32 11.18 7.00 9.05
CA ALA A 32 9.97 6.36 9.57
C ALA A 32 10.08 4.83 9.59
N LEU A 33 10.74 4.23 8.58
CA LEU A 33 10.99 2.80 8.56
C LEU A 33 12.02 2.37 9.63
N GLU A 34 13.07 3.16 9.84
CA GLU A 34 14.09 2.90 10.87
C GLU A 34 13.50 3.01 12.30
N ASP A 35 12.74 4.09 12.56
CA ASP A 35 12.26 4.41 13.92
C ASP A 35 10.95 3.68 14.27
N TYR A 36 10.05 3.44 13.30
CA TYR A 36 8.69 2.93 13.54
C TYR A 36 8.36 1.65 12.77
N GLY A 37 9.19 1.24 11.80
CA GLY A 37 8.89 0.13 10.88
C GLY A 37 7.76 0.39 9.88
N CYS A 38 7.08 1.54 9.98
CA CYS A 38 5.96 1.90 9.11
C CYS A 38 5.67 3.41 9.11
N PHE A 39 4.87 3.84 8.13
CA PHE A 39 4.29 5.19 8.04
C PHE A 39 2.94 5.13 7.34
N GLU A 40 2.10 6.13 7.57
CA GLU A 40 0.89 6.37 6.79
C GLU A 40 1.24 7.25 5.58
N ALA A 41 0.83 6.83 4.39
CA ALA A 41 1.03 7.62 3.16
C ALA A 41 -0.27 8.34 2.79
N SER A 42 -0.24 9.67 2.70
CA SER A 42 -1.40 10.47 2.26
C SER A 42 -1.31 10.82 0.78
N PHE A 43 -2.45 10.71 0.08
CA PHE A 43 -2.59 11.02 -1.35
C PHE A 43 -3.94 11.70 -1.61
N ASP A 44 -3.96 12.75 -2.42
CA ASP A 44 -5.21 13.45 -2.75
C ASP A 44 -6.12 12.63 -3.69
N ARG A 45 -5.53 11.84 -4.61
CA ARG A 45 -6.26 11.21 -5.72
C ARG A 45 -6.88 9.84 -5.41
N VAL A 46 -6.66 9.28 -4.22
CA VAL A 46 -7.08 7.90 -3.90
C VAL A 46 -8.48 7.83 -3.27
N LEU A 47 -9.06 8.96 -2.87
CA LEU A 47 -10.33 8.99 -2.12
C LEU A 47 -11.53 8.41 -2.89
N GLU A 48 -11.65 8.67 -4.19
CA GLU A 48 -12.76 8.13 -4.99
C GLU A 48 -12.61 6.62 -5.22
N LEU A 49 -11.39 6.15 -5.51
CA LEU A 49 -11.11 4.71 -5.62
C LEU A 49 -11.38 4.00 -4.29
N ARG A 50 -11.02 4.63 -3.17
CA ARG A 50 -11.26 4.10 -1.84
C ARG A 50 -12.75 3.77 -1.66
N ARG A 51 -13.65 4.71 -1.92
CA ARG A 51 -15.10 4.48 -1.75
C ARG A 51 -15.61 3.33 -2.61
N ALA A 52 -15.22 3.29 -3.89
CA ALA A 52 -15.63 2.23 -4.79
C ALA A 52 -15.13 0.84 -4.35
N VAL A 53 -13.86 0.75 -3.95
CA VAL A 53 -13.25 -0.51 -3.47
C VAL A 53 -13.90 -0.98 -2.17
N PHE A 54 -14.11 -0.09 -1.20
CA PHE A 54 -14.75 -0.46 0.06
C PHE A 54 -16.21 -0.87 -0.14
N GLY A 55 -16.97 -0.17 -0.99
CA GLY A 55 -18.34 -0.56 -1.33
C GLY A 55 -18.41 -1.94 -2.00
N ALA A 56 -17.56 -2.19 -3.00
CA ALA A 56 -17.50 -3.51 -3.64
C ALA A 56 -17.07 -4.62 -2.67
N MET A 57 -16.20 -4.32 -1.70
CA MET A 57 -15.78 -5.27 -0.68
C MET A 57 -16.90 -5.57 0.32
N GLU A 58 -17.72 -4.59 0.69
CA GLU A 58 -18.94 -4.81 1.49
C GLU A 58 -19.91 -5.75 0.74
N GLU A 59 -20.21 -5.46 -0.53
CA GLU A 59 -21.07 -6.32 -1.36
C GLU A 59 -20.54 -7.76 -1.45
N LEU A 60 -19.22 -7.94 -1.62
CA LEU A 60 -18.56 -9.24 -1.63
C LEU A 60 -18.69 -9.96 -0.27
N LEU A 61 -18.56 -9.23 0.82
CA LEU A 61 -18.67 -9.75 2.19
C LEU A 61 -20.12 -9.99 2.62
N ASP A 62 -21.12 -9.48 1.91
CA ASP A 62 -22.53 -9.81 2.14
C ASP A 62 -23.00 -11.08 1.40
N LEU A 63 -22.20 -11.59 0.46
CA LEU A 63 -22.54 -12.83 -0.24
C LEU A 63 -22.63 -14.05 0.71
N PRO A 64 -23.51 -15.03 0.41
CA PRO A 64 -23.58 -16.27 1.16
C PRO A 64 -22.23 -17.00 1.21
N LEU A 65 -21.97 -17.70 2.31
CA LEU A 65 -20.74 -18.47 2.50
C LEU A 65 -20.44 -19.43 1.34
N GLN A 66 -21.47 -20.08 0.79
CA GLN A 66 -21.31 -21.01 -0.33
C GLN A 66 -20.77 -20.29 -1.57
N THR A 67 -21.26 -19.09 -1.86
CA THR A 67 -20.78 -18.26 -2.98
C THR A 67 -19.35 -17.82 -2.77
N LYS A 68 -18.99 -17.38 -1.56
CA LYS A 68 -17.60 -17.00 -1.22
C LYS A 68 -16.61 -18.14 -1.40
N LYS A 69 -17.01 -19.38 -1.08
CA LYS A 69 -16.19 -20.58 -1.25
C LYS A 69 -15.91 -20.95 -2.71
N LEU A 70 -16.64 -20.38 -3.67
CA LEU A 70 -16.33 -20.52 -5.10
C LEU A 70 -15.22 -19.56 -5.56
N CYS A 71 -14.93 -18.52 -4.77
CA CYS A 71 -13.84 -17.59 -5.02
C CYS A 71 -12.51 -18.19 -4.51
N VAL A 72 -12.08 -19.26 -5.17
CA VAL A 72 -10.77 -19.89 -4.96
C VAL A 72 -9.92 -19.58 -6.19
N SER A 73 -8.78 -18.91 -5.99
CA SER A 73 -7.79 -18.81 -7.06
C SER A 73 -6.94 -20.07 -7.07
N GLU A 74 -6.71 -20.65 -8.24
CA GLU A 74 -5.78 -21.79 -8.41
C GLU A 74 -4.32 -21.38 -8.13
N ASN A 75 -4.03 -20.08 -8.14
CA ASN A 75 -2.73 -19.48 -7.88
C ASN A 75 -2.63 -18.87 -6.48
N LEU A 76 -3.02 -19.63 -5.46
CA LEU A 76 -2.70 -19.27 -4.07
C LEU A 76 -1.20 -19.54 -3.88
N PHE A 77 -0.43 -18.47 -3.73
CA PHE A 77 1.03 -18.40 -3.65
C PHE A 77 1.77 -18.49 -4.99
N ARG A 78 2.16 -17.31 -5.49
CA ARG A 78 3.32 -17.08 -6.35
C ARG A 78 4.47 -18.01 -5.88
N LYS A 79 4.78 -19.05 -6.66
CA LYS A 79 5.96 -19.92 -6.47
C LYS A 79 7.25 -19.14 -6.76
N ASP A 80 7.55 -18.10 -5.99
CA ASP A 80 8.84 -17.43 -6.07
C ASP A 80 9.55 -17.61 -4.73
N HIS A 81 10.07 -18.81 -4.52
CA HIS A 81 11.08 -19.09 -3.51
C HIS A 81 12.25 -19.91 -4.09
N GLU A 82 12.63 -19.59 -5.33
CA GLU A 82 13.83 -20.12 -6.01
C GLU A 82 14.70 -18.98 -6.58
N GLU A 83 14.76 -17.81 -5.91
CA GLU A 83 15.68 -16.73 -6.35
C GLU A 83 16.36 -15.96 -5.21
N TYR A 84 16.82 -16.68 -4.19
CA TYR A 84 17.82 -16.16 -3.23
C TYR A 84 18.99 -17.13 -3.01
N LYS A 85 19.29 -18.00 -3.99
CA LYS A 85 20.44 -18.92 -3.91
C LYS A 85 21.75 -18.32 -4.47
N TYR A 86 21.75 -17.12 -5.05
CA TYR A 86 22.95 -16.51 -5.62
C TYR A 86 23.10 -15.00 -5.36
N MET A 87 22.68 -14.55 -4.17
CA MET A 87 23.22 -13.34 -3.54
C MET A 87 23.64 -13.67 -2.12
#